data_AF-A0A7C5TS18-F1
#
_entry.id   AF-A0A7C5TS18-F1
#
_cell.length_a   1.000
_cell.length_b   1.000
_cell.length_c   1.000
_cell.angle_alpha   90.00
_cell.angle_beta   90.00
_cell.angle_gamma   90.00
#
_symmetry.space_group_name_H-M   'P 1'
#
loop_
_entity.id
_entity.type
_entity.pdbx_description
1 polymer ?
#
loop_
_entity_poly.entity_id
_entity_poly.type
_entity_poly.pdbx_seq_one_letter_code
_entity_poly.pdbx_strand_id
1 'polypeptide(L)'
;MRAFLDADGDAAYVSNVHPRRTFPRGQDTEVVSFGALERAWREDDDPRLREHVIQYIVRHPERFPFRNVEHDCDLSFMRWALDTPEDFEFLSIVCSHVDVSTGWLEIVDLIEANPLWLELNRDVVQKTI
;
A
#
# COMPACT_ATOMS: atom_id res chain seq x y z
N MET A 1 2.57 -11.70 0.99
CA MET A 1 2.26 -13.08 0.54
C MET A 1 2.56 -14.13 1.59
N ARG A 2 3.79 -14.22 2.14
CA ARG A 2 4.12 -15.23 3.16
C ARG A 2 3.21 -15.15 4.39
N ALA A 3 2.95 -13.95 4.92
CA ALA A 3 2.01 -13.73 6.02
C ALA A 3 0.57 -14.22 5.75
N PHE A 4 0.12 -14.25 4.49
CA PHE A 4 -1.18 -14.80 4.11
C PHE A 4 -1.15 -16.34 4.07
N LEU A 5 -0.07 -16.93 3.56
CA LEU A 5 0.12 -18.38 3.56
C LEU A 5 0.31 -18.92 4.98
N ASP A 6 1.07 -18.22 5.81
CA ASP A 6 1.31 -18.53 7.23
C ASP A 6 0.06 -18.31 8.09
N ALA A 7 -0.98 -17.65 7.56
CA ALA A 7 -2.26 -17.56 8.24
C ALA A 7 -3.08 -18.85 8.16
N ASP A 8 -2.71 -19.81 7.29
CA ASP A 8 -3.33 -21.14 7.20
C ASP A 8 -4.88 -21.12 7.20
N GLY A 9 -5.47 -20.12 6.52
CA GLY A 9 -6.92 -19.94 6.44
C GLY A 9 -7.55 -19.07 7.54
N ASP A 10 -6.78 -18.65 8.55
CA ASP A 10 -7.25 -17.77 9.64
C ASP A 10 -7.45 -16.30 9.21
N ALA A 11 -7.00 -15.93 8.01
CA ALA A 11 -7.17 -14.59 7.45
C ALA A 11 -7.76 -14.66 6.05
N ALA A 12 -8.84 -13.92 5.84
CA ALA A 12 -9.46 -13.70 4.54
C ALA A 12 -8.74 -12.56 3.76
N TYR A 13 -8.06 -11.67 4.47
CA TYR A 13 -7.38 -10.49 3.93
C TYR A 13 -6.09 -10.20 4.69
N VAL A 14 -5.01 -9.93 3.97
CA VAL A 14 -3.72 -9.50 4.55
C VAL A 14 -3.17 -8.35 3.74
N SER A 15 -2.82 -7.24 4.39
CA SER A 15 -2.23 -6.09 3.72
C SER A 15 -1.14 -5.43 4.55
N ASN A 16 -0.42 -4.50 3.93
CA ASN A 16 0.49 -3.56 4.62
C ASN A 16 -0.07 -2.13 4.67
N VAL A 17 -1.38 -1.99 4.42
CA VAL A 17 -2.06 -0.69 4.26
C VAL A 17 -3.06 -0.43 5.37
N HIS A 18 -3.79 -1.47 5.82
CA HIS A 18 -4.90 -1.34 6.76
C HIS A 18 -4.74 -2.26 7.98
N PRO A 19 -4.98 -1.78 9.21
CA PRO A 19 -5.46 -0.44 9.57
C PRO A 19 -4.35 0.61 9.64
N ARG A 20 -3.09 0.18 9.67
CA ARG A 20 -1.94 1.05 9.83
C ARG A 20 -0.94 0.78 8.72
N ARG A 21 -0.57 1.84 8.01
CA ARG A 21 0.53 1.85 7.04
C ARG A 21 1.82 2.23 7.74
N THR A 22 2.86 1.44 7.55
CA THR A 22 4.23 1.73 7.99
C THR A 22 5.24 1.72 6.83
N PHE A 23 4.83 1.23 5.66
CA PHE A 23 5.64 1.24 4.43
C PHE A 23 5.43 2.54 3.65
N PRO A 24 6.37 2.95 2.79
CA PRO A 24 6.17 4.04 1.85
C PRO A 24 4.87 3.87 1.06
N ARG A 25 4.15 4.96 0.82
CA ARG A 25 2.98 4.93 -0.06
C ARG A 25 3.43 4.61 -1.49
N GLY A 26 2.76 3.69 -2.16
CA GLY A 26 3.19 3.17 -3.47
C GLY A 26 3.78 1.76 -3.39
N GLN A 27 4.09 1.29 -2.16
CA GLN A 27 4.46 -0.10 -1.87
C GLN A 27 3.28 -0.92 -1.35
N ASP A 28 2.06 -0.52 -1.71
CA ASP A 28 0.81 -1.12 -1.24
C ASP A 28 0.72 -2.57 -1.75
N THR A 29 0.47 -3.50 -0.83
CA THR A 29 0.24 -4.90 -1.15
C THR A 29 -0.94 -5.41 -0.37
N GLU A 30 -1.90 -5.97 -1.10
CA GLU A 30 -3.15 -6.52 -0.57
C GLU A 30 -3.33 -7.94 -1.12
N VAL A 31 -3.49 -8.90 -0.21
CA VAL A 31 -3.72 -10.30 -0.53
C VAL A 31 -5.05 -10.69 0.07
N VAL A 32 -5.92 -11.25 -0.76
CA VAL A 32 -7.30 -11.57 -0.39
C VAL A 32 -7.66 -12.96 -0.90
N SER A 33 -8.42 -13.72 -0.12
CA SER A 33 -8.89 -15.02 -0.54
C SER A 33 -9.94 -14.88 -1.65
N PHE A 34 -9.98 -15.85 -2.56
CA PHE A 34 -11.01 -15.85 -3.60
C PHE A 34 -12.43 -15.87 -3.02
N GLY A 35 -12.67 -16.63 -1.95
CA GLY A 35 -13.98 -16.67 -1.29
C GLY A 35 -14.40 -15.32 -0.69
N ALA A 36 -13.45 -14.53 -0.18
CA ALA A 36 -13.73 -13.19 0.30
C ALA A 36 -14.08 -12.23 -0.85
N LEU A 37 -13.34 -12.30 -1.97
CA LEU A 37 -13.64 -11.54 -3.19
C LEU A 37 -15.01 -11.91 -3.78
N GLU A 38 -15.32 -13.21 -3.88
CA GLU A 38 -16.61 -13.68 -4.40
C GLU A 38 -17.76 -13.18 -3.54
N ARG A 39 -17.59 -13.23 -2.21
CA ARG A 39 -18.59 -12.74 -1.27
C ARG A 39 -18.78 -11.23 -1.39
N ALA A 40 -17.70 -10.46 -1.43
CA ALA A 40 -17.74 -9.01 -1.64
C ALA A 40 -18.46 -8.68 -2.95
N TRP A 41 -18.14 -9.37 -4.05
CA TRP A 41 -18.81 -9.18 -5.35
C TRP A 41 -20.33 -9.38 -5.30
N ARG A 42 -20.82 -10.34 -4.50
CA ARG A 42 -22.25 -10.66 -4.39
C ARG A 42 -22.99 -9.78 -3.40
N GLU A 43 -22.33 -9.36 -2.33
CA GLU A 43 -22.95 -8.64 -1.20
C GLU A 43 -22.78 -7.12 -1.28
N ASP A 44 -21.84 -6.62 -2.07
CA ASP A 44 -21.59 -5.18 -2.23
C ASP A 44 -22.52 -4.57 -3.30
N ASP A 45 -23.47 -3.78 -2.83
CA ASP A 45 -24.44 -3.06 -3.65
C ASP A 45 -23.97 -1.64 -4.01
N ASP A 46 -22.84 -1.17 -3.48
CA ASP A 46 -22.29 0.16 -3.81
C ASP A 46 -21.41 0.08 -5.07
N PRO A 47 -21.86 0.66 -6.20
CA PRO A 47 -21.09 0.60 -7.44
C PRO A 47 -19.71 1.27 -7.33
N ARG A 48 -19.49 2.19 -6.39
CA ARG A 48 -18.20 2.85 -6.16
C ARG A 48 -17.17 1.90 -5.56
N LEU A 49 -17.62 0.95 -4.76
CA LEU A 49 -16.75 0.00 -4.08
C LEU A 49 -16.33 -1.16 -5.01
N ARG A 50 -17.00 -1.33 -6.14
CA ARG A 50 -16.54 -2.23 -7.21
C ARG A 50 -15.24 -1.77 -7.88
N GLU A 51 -15.01 -0.46 -7.94
CA GLU A 51 -13.72 0.11 -8.37
C GLU A 51 -12.67 -0.05 -7.27
N HIS A 52 -13.07 0.14 -6.01
CA HIS A 52 -12.21 0.04 -4.84
C HIS A 52 -12.44 -1.25 -4.05
N VAL A 53 -12.24 -2.38 -4.73
CA VAL A 53 -12.64 -3.75 -4.36
C VAL A 53 -12.43 -4.11 -2.88
N ILE A 54 -11.37 -3.60 -2.26
CA ILE A 54 -10.99 -3.94 -0.88
C ILE A 54 -11.83 -3.20 0.18
N GLN A 55 -12.48 -2.08 -0.16
CA GLN A 55 -13.24 -1.26 0.79
C GLN A 55 -14.37 -2.03 1.47
N TYR A 56 -15.10 -2.88 0.74
CA TYR A 56 -16.15 -3.71 1.33
C TYR A 56 -15.60 -4.66 2.40
N ILE A 57 -14.46 -5.29 2.11
CA ILE A 57 -13.81 -6.27 3.00
C ILE A 57 -13.36 -5.58 4.29
N VAL A 58 -12.70 -4.44 4.15
CA VAL A 58 -12.14 -3.67 5.28
C VAL A 58 -13.24 -3.09 6.18
N ARG A 59 -14.40 -2.73 5.62
CA ARG A 59 -15.55 -2.19 6.36
C ARG A 59 -16.30 -3.26 7.17
N HIS A 60 -16.04 -4.54 6.94
CA HIS A 60 -16.71 -5.65 7.60
C HIS A 60 -15.72 -6.65 8.24
N PRO A 61 -14.86 -6.20 9.17
CA PRO A 61 -13.85 -7.06 9.79
C PRO A 61 -14.45 -8.25 10.57
N GLU A 62 -15.72 -8.16 10.98
CA GLU A 62 -16.47 -9.27 11.58
C GLU A 62 -16.78 -10.41 10.60
N ARG A 63 -16.77 -10.13 9.30
CA ARG A 63 -16.99 -11.11 8.22
C ARG A 63 -15.69 -11.55 7.56
N PHE A 64 -14.68 -10.69 7.59
CA PHE A 64 -13.40 -10.90 6.92
C PHE A 64 -12.26 -10.75 7.93
N PRO A 65 -11.87 -11.84 8.60
CA PRO A 65 -10.68 -11.85 9.44
C PRO A 65 -9.48 -11.34 8.66
N PHE A 66 -8.71 -10.43 9.25
CA PHE A 66 -7.58 -9.82 8.57
C PHE A 66 -6.29 -9.84 9.40
N ARG A 67 -5.15 -9.68 8.73
CA ARG A 67 -3.86 -9.39 9.38
C ARG A 67 -3.18 -8.21 8.69
N ASN A 68 -2.56 -7.35 9.50
CA ASN A 68 -1.72 -6.26 9.01
C ASN A 68 -0.25 -6.66 9.05
N VAL A 69 0.48 -6.37 7.98
CA VAL A 69 1.93 -6.53 7.90
C VAL A 69 2.55 -5.16 8.11
N GLU A 70 3.26 -5.00 9.23
CA GLU A 70 3.94 -3.77 9.57
C GLU A 70 5.46 -3.93 9.36
N HIS A 71 6.09 -2.79 9.08
CA HIS A 71 7.53 -2.62 9.07
C HIS A 71 7.94 -2.11 10.46
N ASP A 72 9.12 -2.51 10.93
CA ASP A 72 9.60 -2.14 12.28
C ASP A 72 9.75 -0.62 12.46
N CYS A 73 10.14 0.08 11.38
CA CYS A 73 10.19 1.55 11.31
C CYS A 73 9.02 2.10 10.53
N ASP A 74 8.46 3.23 10.98
CA ASP A 74 7.39 3.94 10.27
C ASP A 74 7.95 4.82 9.15
N LEU A 75 7.83 4.33 7.92
CA LEU A 75 8.25 4.99 6.68
C LEU A 75 7.05 5.53 5.88
N SER A 76 5.87 5.62 6.50
CA SER A 76 4.62 6.01 5.82
C SER A 76 4.61 7.46 5.35
N PHE A 77 5.53 8.29 5.83
CA PHE A 77 5.73 9.68 5.39
C PHE A 77 6.32 9.78 3.98
N MET A 78 6.93 8.71 3.46
CA MET A 78 7.47 8.68 2.11
C MET A 78 6.37 8.40 1.08
N ARG A 79 6.24 9.27 0.08
CA ARG A 79 5.26 9.13 -1.02
C ARG A 79 5.96 8.72 -2.32
N TRP A 80 5.84 7.45 -2.69
CA TRP A 80 6.37 6.86 -3.92
C TRP A 80 5.26 6.49 -4.91
N ALA A 81 4.13 7.18 -4.84
CA ALA A 81 3.04 7.07 -5.81
C ALA A 81 3.29 8.02 -6.98
N LEU A 82 2.67 7.76 -8.15
CA LEU A 82 2.78 8.59 -9.35
C LEU A 82 1.39 9.10 -9.76
N ASP A 83 0.86 10.11 -9.06
CA ASP A 83 -0.45 10.70 -9.36
C ASP A 83 -0.37 12.15 -9.84
N THR A 84 0.76 12.83 -9.60
CA THR A 84 0.94 14.28 -9.81
C THR A 84 2.26 14.60 -10.53
N PRO A 85 2.42 15.81 -11.12
CA PRO A 85 3.71 16.25 -11.65
C PRO A 85 4.84 16.27 -10.60
N GLU A 86 4.52 16.62 -9.37
CA GLU A 86 5.41 16.63 -8.21
C GLU A 86 5.92 15.22 -7.89
N ASP A 87 5.02 14.23 -7.92
CA ASP A 87 5.37 12.82 -7.80
C ASP A 87 6.32 12.37 -8.92
N PHE A 88 6.06 12.81 -10.16
CA PHE A 88 6.89 12.49 -11.30
C PHE A 88 8.30 13.08 -11.17
N GLU A 89 8.43 14.32 -10.70
CA GLU A 89 9.73 14.95 -10.45
C GLU A 89 10.53 14.19 -9.38
N PHE A 90 9.89 13.88 -8.25
CA PHE A 90 10.49 13.07 -7.19
C PHE A 90 10.96 11.71 -7.70
N LEU A 91 10.08 10.95 -8.35
CA LEU A 91 10.40 9.60 -8.85
C LEU A 91 11.45 9.64 -9.96
N SER A 92 11.46 10.66 -10.80
CA SER A 92 12.49 10.82 -11.85
C SER A 92 13.88 10.98 -11.26
N ILE A 93 14.02 11.74 -10.17
CA ILE A 93 15.29 11.91 -9.47
C ILE A 93 15.72 10.57 -8.85
N VAL A 94 14.84 9.91 -8.09
CA VAL A 94 15.16 8.61 -7.47
C VAL A 94 15.57 7.59 -8.53
N CYS A 95 14.78 7.43 -9.59
CA CYS A 95 15.03 6.49 -10.69
C CYS A 95 16.32 6.78 -11.46
N SER A 96 16.85 8.01 -11.46
CA SER A 96 18.14 8.32 -12.09
C SER A 96 19.36 7.83 -11.30
N HIS A 97 19.15 7.37 -10.06
CA HIS A 97 20.21 6.90 -9.15
C HIS A 97 20.13 5.39 -8.86
N VAL A 98 19.12 4.70 -9.40
CA VAL A 98 18.86 3.27 -9.12
C VAL A 98 18.61 2.49 -10.39
N ASP A 99 18.71 1.17 -10.29
CA ASP A 99 18.34 0.24 -11.35
C ASP A 99 17.19 -0.69 -10.91
N VAL A 100 16.72 -1.50 -11.85
CA VAL A 100 15.64 -2.49 -11.62
C VAL A 100 15.98 -3.53 -10.55
N SER A 101 17.26 -3.80 -10.29
CA SER A 101 17.70 -4.75 -9.27
C SER A 101 17.86 -4.12 -7.88
N THR A 102 17.81 -2.80 -7.77
CA THR A 102 18.00 -2.08 -6.52
C THR A 102 16.86 -2.41 -5.55
N GLY A 103 17.21 -2.90 -4.36
CA GLY A 103 16.22 -3.23 -3.34
C GLY A 103 15.54 -1.98 -2.77
N TRP A 104 14.27 -2.08 -2.39
CA TRP A 104 13.53 -0.93 -1.86
C TRP A 104 14.14 -0.34 -0.59
N LEU A 105 14.85 -1.14 0.22
CA LEU A 105 15.59 -0.64 1.39
C LEU A 105 16.80 0.20 0.99
N GLU A 106 17.50 -0.15 -0.09
CA GLU A 106 18.58 0.67 -0.64
C GLU A 106 18.03 2.00 -1.18
N ILE A 107 16.81 2.00 -1.71
CA ILE A 107 16.10 3.23 -2.11
C ILE A 107 15.77 4.09 -0.87
N VAL A 108 15.37 3.49 0.25
CA VAL A 108 15.19 4.20 1.52
C VAL A 108 16.50 4.86 1.95
N ASP A 109 17.60 4.11 2.01
CA ASP A 109 18.91 4.64 2.39
C ASP A 109 19.36 5.80 1.50
N LEU A 110 19.12 5.67 0.18
CA LEU A 110 19.39 6.72 -0.80
C LEU A 110 18.57 8.01 -0.53
N ILE A 111 17.28 7.87 -0.21
CA ILE A 111 16.40 9.01 0.08
C ILE A 111 16.78 9.65 1.42
N GLU A 112 17.12 8.86 2.44
CA GLU A 112 17.56 9.37 3.74
C GLU A 112 18.87 10.15 3.64
N ALA A 113 19.76 9.74 2.72
CA ALA A 113 20.97 10.51 2.38
C ALA A 113 20.66 11.80 1.60
N ASN A 114 19.46 11.93 1.01
CA ASN A 114 19.03 13.07 0.21
C ASN A 114 17.64 13.60 0.63
N PRO A 115 17.48 14.07 1.89
CA PRO A 115 16.14 14.34 2.47
C PRO A 115 15.36 15.45 1.76
N LEU A 116 16.03 16.33 1.04
CA LEU A 116 15.39 17.40 0.26
C LEU A 116 14.53 16.87 -0.89
N TRP A 117 14.76 15.65 -1.37
CA TRP A 117 13.93 15.07 -2.43
C TRP A 117 12.48 14.87 -1.98
N LEU A 118 12.26 14.57 -0.70
CA LEU A 118 10.92 14.41 -0.13
C LEU A 118 10.12 15.72 -0.09
N GLU A 119 10.77 16.88 -0.25
CA GLU A 119 10.06 18.17 -0.34
C GLU A 119 9.25 18.27 -1.62
N LEU A 120 9.67 17.60 -2.69
CA LEU A 120 9.10 17.75 -4.03
C LEU A 120 7.61 17.37 -4.07
N ASN A 121 7.22 16.33 -3.34
CA ASN A 121 5.83 15.87 -3.27
C ASN A 121 5.25 15.83 -1.85
N ARG A 122 5.86 16.55 -0.90
CA ARG A 122 5.42 16.58 0.50
C ARG A 122 3.97 17.03 0.66
N ASP A 123 3.57 18.03 -0.11
CA ASP A 123 2.25 18.66 0.01
C ASP A 123 1.17 17.92 -0.80
N VAL A 124 1.52 16.82 -1.49
CA VAL A 124 0.57 16.04 -2.28
C VAL A 124 -0.34 15.25 -1.35
N VAL A 125 -1.60 15.67 -1.27
CA VAL A 125 -2.64 15.02 -0.46
C VAL A 125 -3.28 13.86 -1.23
N GLN A 126 -3.32 12.68 -0.61
CA GLN A 126 -4.02 11.53 -1.17
C GLN A 126 -5.53 11.80 -1.24
N LYS A 127 -6.13 11.54 -2.41
CA LYS A 127 -7.59 11.59 -2.58
C LYS A 127 -8.26 10.56 -1.65
N THR A 128 -9.26 11.00 -0.90
CA THR A 128 -10.14 10.13 -0.10
C THR A 128 -11.23 9.55 -0.99
N ILE A 129 -11.45 8.24 -0.86
CA ILE A 129 -12.50 7.45 -1.51
C ILE A 129 -13.69 7.31 -0.57
#